data_AF-B2WN16-F1
#
_entry.id   AF-B2WN16-F1
#
_cell.length_a   1.000
_cell.length_b   1.000
_cell.length_c   1.000
_cell.angle_alpha   90.00
_cell.angle_beta   90.00
_cell.angle_gamma   90.00
#
_symmetry.space_group_name_H-M   'P 1'
#
loop_
_entity.id
_entity.type
_entity.pdbx_description
1 polymer ?
#
loop_
_entity_poly.entity_id
_entity_poly.type
_entity_poly.pdbx_seq_one_letter_code
_entity_poly.pdbx_strand_id
1 'polypeptide(L)'
;MIKDLDCDTFDAEECLAPGFSTQSADAQARSPVFSTAAIFGRVSREYPRCGDCLIKLVLNRRRCGLGPLLPHFAKKPHQREVIVKALMKYQYTIVQPDAAFHMVTDAQQAEHTLLRPYIKHNKKVGEMCLNDDVLTQDEGELEAVRMVMGVSHPSINRFGYLLGCFQF
;
A
#
# COMPACT_ATOMS: atom_id res chain seq x y z
N MET A 1 -5.96 4.21 -12.61
CA MET A 1 -7.35 4.10 -13.10
C MET A 1 -8.26 5.23 -12.59
N ILE A 2 -8.12 5.76 -11.37
CA ILE A 2 -8.97 6.88 -10.86
C ILE A 2 -8.62 8.26 -11.46
N LYS A 3 -7.36 8.51 -11.86
CA LYS A 3 -6.88 9.82 -12.34
C LYS A 3 -7.67 10.35 -13.54
N ASP A 4 -8.03 9.48 -14.48
CA ASP A 4 -8.64 9.84 -15.76
C ASP A 4 -10.18 9.67 -15.77
N LEU A 5 -10.78 9.42 -14.60
CA LEU A 5 -12.23 9.22 -14.48
C LEU A 5 -13.00 10.53 -14.66
N ASP A 6 -13.93 10.59 -15.62
CA ASP A 6 -14.84 11.73 -15.76
C ASP A 6 -15.93 11.69 -14.68
N CYS A 7 -16.00 12.75 -13.88
CA CYS A 7 -16.89 12.89 -12.73
C CYS A 7 -17.75 14.15 -12.82
N ASP A 8 -17.89 14.74 -14.00
CA ASP A 8 -18.69 15.95 -14.21
C ASP A 8 -20.18 15.70 -13.95
N THR A 9 -20.63 14.44 -14.04
CA THR A 9 -21.99 14.00 -13.74
C THR A 9 -22.16 13.46 -12.31
N PHE A 10 -21.21 13.69 -11.40
CA PHE A 10 -21.37 13.24 -10.02
C PHE A 10 -22.47 14.04 -9.32
N ASP A 11 -23.49 13.34 -8.83
CA ASP A 11 -24.61 13.91 -8.09
C ASP A 11 -24.74 13.26 -6.71
N ALA A 12 -24.79 14.06 -5.65
CA ALA A 12 -24.82 13.54 -4.27
C ALA A 12 -26.15 12.86 -3.92
N GLU A 13 -27.25 13.29 -4.53
CA GLU A 13 -28.59 12.74 -4.30
C GLU A 13 -28.72 11.37 -4.95
N GLU A 14 -28.17 11.22 -6.15
CA GLU A 14 -28.09 9.95 -6.87
C GLU A 14 -27.10 8.99 -6.19
N CYS A 15 -25.91 9.48 -5.85
CA CYS A 15 -24.80 8.64 -5.39
C CYS A 15 -24.87 8.26 -3.90
N LEU A 16 -25.32 9.15 -3.02
CA LEU A 16 -25.21 8.97 -1.56
C LEU A 16 -26.55 8.65 -0.92
N ALA A 17 -27.62 9.35 -1.32
CA ALA A 17 -29.02 9.00 -1.15
C ALA A 17 -29.88 10.23 -1.51
N PRO A 18 -31.15 10.05 -1.91
CA PRO A 18 -32.06 11.17 -2.04
C PRO A 18 -32.22 11.93 -0.72
N GLY A 19 -32.17 13.24 -0.80
CA GLY A 19 -32.16 14.17 0.32
C GLY A 19 -30.78 14.41 0.96
N PHE A 20 -29.70 13.76 0.51
CA PHE A 20 -28.41 13.78 1.22
C PHE A 20 -27.79 15.17 1.40
N SER A 21 -27.97 16.07 0.43
CA SER A 21 -27.47 17.45 0.47
C SER A 21 -28.42 18.45 1.14
N THR A 22 -29.60 18.00 1.57
CA THR A 22 -30.60 18.87 2.20
C THR A 22 -30.32 19.05 3.69
N GLN A 23 -30.52 20.27 4.22
CA GLN A 23 -30.37 20.55 5.66
C GLN A 23 -31.29 19.68 6.54
N SER A 24 -32.39 19.17 5.97
CA SER A 24 -33.27 18.20 6.64
C SER A 24 -32.60 16.86 6.91
N ALA A 25 -31.65 16.42 6.06
CA ALA A 25 -30.90 15.18 6.29
C ALA A 25 -29.96 15.31 7.50
N ASP A 26 -29.39 16.49 7.74
CA ASP A 26 -28.56 16.76 8.93
C ASP A 26 -29.38 16.66 10.22
N ALA A 27 -30.62 17.16 10.22
CA ALA A 27 -31.55 17.06 11.35
C ALA A 27 -32.11 15.63 11.51
N GLN A 28 -32.21 14.87 10.42
CA GLN A 28 -32.75 13.51 10.35
C GLN A 28 -31.68 12.43 10.20
N ALA A 29 -30.42 12.66 10.62
CA ALA A 29 -29.32 11.69 10.55
C ALA A 29 -29.59 10.33 11.25
N ARG A 30 -30.77 10.15 11.84
CA ARG A 30 -31.30 8.88 12.36
C ARG A 30 -32.06 8.05 11.32
N SER A 31 -32.25 8.55 10.10
CA SER A 31 -32.86 7.75 9.02
C SER A 31 -31.94 6.59 8.64
N PRO A 32 -32.43 5.33 8.62
CA PRO A 32 -31.63 4.17 8.22
C PRO A 32 -31.00 4.30 6.83
N VAL A 33 -31.63 5.09 5.96
CA VAL A 33 -31.19 5.38 4.59
C VAL A 33 -29.87 6.16 4.56
N PHE A 34 -29.63 7.02 5.55
CA PHE A 34 -28.38 7.77 5.72
C PHE A 34 -27.38 7.08 6.65
N SER A 35 -27.63 5.81 7.02
CA SER A 35 -26.65 5.07 7.79
C SER A 35 -25.36 4.89 6.99
N THR A 36 -24.22 4.94 7.68
CA THR A 36 -22.90 4.74 7.07
C THR A 36 -22.83 3.43 6.27
N ALA A 37 -23.46 2.37 6.76
CA ALA A 37 -23.54 1.08 6.07
C ALA A 37 -24.35 1.15 4.77
N ALA A 38 -25.50 1.85 4.77
CA ALA A 38 -26.33 2.02 3.57
C ALA A 38 -25.62 2.87 2.51
N ILE A 39 -25.00 3.98 2.91
CA ILE A 39 -24.24 4.85 2.01
C ILE A 39 -23.06 4.09 1.40
N PHE A 40 -22.26 3.40 2.22
CA PHE A 40 -21.14 2.60 1.70
C PHE A 40 -21.61 1.44 0.84
N GLY A 41 -22.72 0.78 1.18
CA GLY A 41 -23.33 -0.24 0.34
C GLY A 41 -23.63 0.29 -1.07
N ARG A 42 -24.28 1.46 -1.17
CA ARG A 42 -24.59 2.10 -2.44
C ARG A 42 -23.35 2.48 -3.23
N VAL A 43 -22.42 3.23 -2.63
CA VAL A 43 -21.24 3.73 -3.36
C VAL A 43 -20.24 2.63 -3.73
N SER A 44 -20.22 1.51 -3.02
CA SER A 44 -19.29 0.41 -3.30
C SER A 44 -19.87 -0.69 -4.19
N ARG A 45 -21.20 -0.85 -4.24
CA ARG A 45 -21.83 -1.99 -4.93
C ARG A 45 -22.86 -1.60 -5.98
N GLU A 46 -23.72 -0.61 -5.68
CA GLU A 46 -24.82 -0.24 -6.58
C GLU A 46 -24.32 0.72 -7.67
N TYR A 47 -23.52 1.72 -7.28
CA TYR A 47 -22.94 2.69 -8.21
C TYR A 47 -21.42 2.80 -8.01
N PRO A 48 -20.62 1.83 -8.48
CA PRO A 48 -19.16 1.85 -8.29
C PRO A 48 -18.49 3.13 -8.82
N ARG A 49 -19.01 3.70 -9.92
CA ARG A 49 -18.56 5.00 -10.46
C ARG A 49 -18.75 6.14 -9.46
N CYS A 50 -19.83 6.13 -8.67
CA CYS A 50 -20.04 7.09 -7.60
C CYS A 50 -18.96 6.97 -6.52
N GLY A 51 -18.55 5.76 -6.16
CA GLY A 51 -17.45 5.53 -5.22
C GLY A 51 -16.13 6.09 -5.73
N ASP A 52 -15.75 5.76 -6.96
CA ASP A 52 -14.51 6.26 -7.56
C ASP A 52 -14.52 7.79 -7.75
N CYS A 53 -15.65 8.37 -8.16
CA CYS A 53 -15.79 9.81 -8.27
C CYS A 53 -15.79 10.51 -6.92
N LEU A 54 -16.42 9.94 -5.89
CA LEU A 54 -16.35 10.44 -4.52
C LEU A 54 -14.91 10.43 -4.03
N ILE A 55 -14.17 9.34 -4.24
CA ILE A 55 -12.75 9.25 -3.89
C ILE A 55 -11.94 10.29 -4.66
N LYS A 56 -12.12 10.43 -5.98
CA LYS A 56 -11.43 11.44 -6.80
C LYS A 56 -11.71 12.86 -6.30
N LEU A 57 -12.96 13.19 -6.02
CA LEU A 57 -13.39 14.50 -5.52
C LEU A 57 -12.82 14.78 -4.12
N VAL A 58 -12.85 13.81 -3.22
CA VAL A 58 -12.26 13.92 -1.89
C VAL A 58 -10.74 14.10 -1.99
N LEU A 59 -10.06 13.30 -2.80
CA LEU A 59 -8.61 13.40 -2.98
C LEU A 59 -8.19 14.74 -3.60
N ASN A 60 -8.96 15.27 -4.55
CA ASN A 60 -8.74 16.60 -5.13
C ASN A 60 -8.98 17.73 -4.13
N ARG A 61 -9.93 17.56 -3.19
CA ARG A 61 -10.21 18.55 -2.14
C ARG A 61 -9.22 18.49 -0.98
N ARG A 62 -8.51 17.37 -0.81
CA ARG A 62 -7.46 17.23 0.20
C ARG A 62 -6.18 17.87 -0.32
N ARG A 63 -5.43 18.50 0.61
CA ARG A 63 -4.08 18.99 0.31
C ARG A 63 -3.22 17.80 -0.10
N CYS A 64 -2.91 17.69 -1.38
CA CYS A 64 -1.98 16.71 -1.90
C CYS A 64 -0.52 17.12 -1.60
N GLY A 65 0.39 16.15 -1.69
CA GLY A 65 1.80 16.32 -1.36
C GLY A 65 2.14 15.98 0.09
N LEU A 66 3.38 16.24 0.50
CA LEU A 66 3.88 15.86 1.83
C LEU A 66 3.26 16.68 2.97
N GLY A 67 2.52 17.75 2.67
CA GLY A 67 1.98 18.71 3.63
C GLY A 67 1.26 18.10 4.84
N PRO A 68 0.35 17.12 4.66
CA PRO A 68 -0.33 16.42 5.75
C PRO A 68 0.55 15.45 6.56
N LEU A 69 1.63 14.93 5.96
CA LEU A 69 2.59 14.03 6.63
C LEU A 69 3.65 14.83 7.42
N LEU A 70 3.84 16.09 7.05
CA LEU A 70 4.79 16.99 7.71
C LEU A 70 4.18 17.57 9.01
N PRO A 71 5.01 17.85 10.03
CA PRO A 71 4.58 18.54 11.24
C PRO A 71 3.85 19.85 10.93
N HIS A 72 2.84 20.18 11.75
CA HIS A 72 2.00 21.36 11.53
C HIS A 72 2.84 22.65 11.52
N PHE A 73 2.73 23.44 10.44
CA PHE A 73 3.59 24.61 10.18
C PHE A 73 3.58 25.65 11.31
N ALA A 74 2.42 25.96 11.90
CA ALA A 74 2.33 26.94 12.98
C ALA A 74 2.72 26.40 14.37
N LYS A 75 2.48 25.12 14.65
CA LYS A 75 2.68 24.53 15.99
C LYS A 75 4.09 23.95 16.17
N LYS A 76 4.70 23.50 15.06
CA LYS A 76 5.98 22.77 15.04
C LYS A 76 6.87 23.25 13.87
N PRO A 77 7.14 24.56 13.75
CA PRO A 77 7.85 25.12 12.59
C PRO A 77 9.26 24.54 12.43
N HIS A 78 10.00 24.41 13.54
CA HIS A 78 11.38 23.92 13.50
C HIS A 78 11.48 22.44 13.09
N GLN A 79 10.62 21.58 13.63
CA GLN A 79 10.56 20.15 13.25
C GLN A 79 10.19 19.98 11.78
N ARG A 80 9.26 20.81 11.29
CA ARG A 80 8.87 20.82 9.87
C ARG A 80 10.06 21.19 8.99
N GLU A 81 10.81 22.23 9.35
CA GLU A 81 11.99 22.67 8.60
C GLU A 81 13.05 21.57 8.50
N VAL A 82 13.35 20.89 9.61
CA VAL A 82 14.33 19.79 9.63
C VAL A 82 13.90 18.65 8.71
N ILE A 83 12.63 18.24 8.77
CA ILE A 83 12.14 17.15 7.92
C ILE A 83 12.14 17.57 6.44
N VAL A 84 11.75 18.80 6.12
CA VAL A 84 11.81 19.29 4.73
C VAL A 84 13.25 19.29 4.22
N LYS A 85 14.22 19.78 5.00
CA LYS A 85 15.66 19.72 4.64
C LYS A 85 16.14 18.29 4.45
N ALA A 86 15.72 17.36 5.32
CA ALA A 86 16.07 15.95 5.20
C ALA A 86 15.48 15.34 3.93
N LEU A 87 14.23 15.65 3.57
CA LEU A 87 13.60 15.16 2.33
C LEU A 87 14.25 15.75 1.08
N MET A 88 14.66 17.03 1.11
CA MET A 88 15.40 17.66 0.02
C MET A 88 16.73 16.96 -0.26
N LYS A 89 17.40 16.39 0.76
CA LYS A 89 18.60 15.57 0.58
C LYS A 89 18.35 14.36 -0.33
N TYR A 90 17.14 13.80 -0.30
CA TYR A 90 16.75 12.63 -1.09
C TYR A 90 16.01 13.01 -2.38
N GLN A 91 15.85 14.31 -2.69
CA GLN A 91 15.12 14.76 -3.88
C GLN A 91 15.77 14.28 -5.19
N TYR A 92 17.08 14.06 -5.17
CA TYR A 92 17.86 13.56 -6.31
C TYR A 92 18.22 12.07 -6.18
N THR A 93 17.78 11.42 -5.10
CA THR A 93 17.86 9.97 -5.01
C THR A 93 16.76 9.42 -5.90
N ILE A 94 17.13 9.06 -7.13
CA ILE A 94 16.32 8.15 -7.93
C ILE A 94 16.33 6.84 -7.15
N VAL A 95 15.31 6.62 -6.31
CA VAL A 95 14.96 5.27 -5.94
C VAL A 95 14.47 4.66 -7.23
N GLN A 96 15.33 3.87 -7.88
CA GLN A 96 14.87 2.87 -8.83
C GLN A 96 14.31 1.76 -7.94
N PRO A 97 12.98 1.61 -7.77
CA PRO A 97 12.44 0.38 -7.21
C PRO A 97 12.51 -0.68 -8.30
N ASP A 98 13.72 -0.98 -8.79
CA ASP A 98 13.97 -2.18 -9.55
C ASP A 98 14.22 -3.36 -8.60
N ALA A 99 13.66 -3.29 -7.39
CA ALA A 99 13.53 -4.39 -6.47
C ALA A 99 12.30 -5.24 -6.84
N ALA A 100 12.49 -6.50 -7.21
CA ALA A 100 11.41 -7.46 -7.41
C ALA A 100 11.31 -8.39 -6.20
N PHE A 101 10.12 -8.45 -5.60
CA PHE A 101 9.81 -9.33 -4.48
C PHE A 101 9.03 -10.55 -4.97
N HIS A 102 9.57 -11.75 -4.72
CA HIS A 102 8.92 -13.01 -5.09
C HIS A 102 8.74 -13.89 -3.87
N MET A 103 7.48 -14.23 -3.56
CA MET A 103 7.16 -15.30 -2.62
C MET A 103 7.09 -16.60 -3.41
N VAL A 104 8.13 -17.42 -3.30
CA VAL A 104 8.19 -18.72 -3.99
C VAL A 104 7.86 -19.81 -2.99
N THR A 105 6.74 -20.49 -3.18
CA THR A 105 6.26 -21.55 -2.27
C THR A 105 6.49 -22.95 -2.84
N ASP A 106 6.70 -23.08 -4.15
CA ASP A 106 6.90 -24.37 -4.81
C ASP A 106 7.79 -24.25 -6.07
N ALA A 107 8.21 -25.43 -6.57
CA ALA A 107 9.12 -25.53 -7.71
C ALA A 107 8.52 -25.04 -9.04
N GLN A 108 7.21 -25.17 -9.23
CA GLN A 108 6.56 -24.69 -10.46
C GLN A 108 6.52 -23.16 -10.48
N GLN A 109 6.22 -22.55 -9.33
CA GLN A 109 6.24 -21.10 -9.17
C GLN A 109 7.65 -20.54 -9.37
N ALA A 110 8.69 -21.22 -8.89
CA ALA A 110 10.08 -20.85 -9.15
C ALA A 110 10.40 -20.82 -10.64
N GLU A 111 9.95 -21.82 -11.40
CA GLU A 111 10.20 -21.89 -12.84
C GLU A 111 9.55 -20.72 -13.59
N HIS A 112 8.27 -20.46 -13.30
CA HIS A 112 7.49 -19.44 -14.01
C HIS A 112 7.86 -18.00 -13.60
N THR A 113 8.27 -17.80 -12.35
CA THR A 113 8.48 -16.47 -11.78
C THR A 113 9.94 -16.04 -11.84
N LEU A 114 10.89 -16.98 -11.71
CA LEU A 114 12.32 -16.71 -11.68
C LEU A 114 13.03 -17.23 -12.94
N LEU A 115 12.95 -18.54 -13.22
CA LEU A 115 13.77 -19.16 -14.27
C LEU A 115 13.39 -18.68 -15.69
N ARG A 116 12.10 -18.72 -16.05
CA ARG A 116 11.67 -18.28 -17.40
C ARG A 116 11.95 -16.80 -17.63
N PRO A 117 11.55 -15.87 -16.74
CA PRO A 117 11.71 -14.44 -17.02
C PRO A 117 13.17 -13.99 -16.97
N TYR A 118 13.94 -14.41 -15.97
CA TYR A 118 15.28 -13.85 -15.72
C TYR A 118 16.39 -14.64 -16.43
N ILE A 119 16.26 -15.96 -16.55
CA ILE A 119 17.27 -16.79 -17.23
C ILE A 119 16.94 -16.96 -18.72
N LYS A 120 15.72 -17.39 -19.07
CA LYS A 120 15.37 -17.66 -20.48
C LYS A 120 15.08 -16.40 -21.29
N HIS A 121 14.43 -15.40 -20.68
CA HIS A 121 14.05 -14.15 -21.35
C HIS A 121 14.94 -12.96 -20.99
N ASN A 122 16.02 -13.18 -20.23
CA ASN A 122 17.04 -12.20 -19.89
C ASN A 122 16.48 -10.88 -19.32
N LYS A 123 15.40 -10.98 -18.53
CA LYS A 123 14.84 -9.83 -17.80
C LYS A 123 15.87 -9.34 -16.78
N LYS A 124 16.02 -8.02 -16.66
CA LYS A 124 16.90 -7.39 -15.66
C LYS A 124 16.10 -6.81 -14.51
N VAL A 125 16.70 -6.85 -13.33
CA VAL A 125 16.19 -6.33 -12.06
C VAL A 125 17.42 -5.89 -11.25
N GLY A 126 17.35 -4.76 -10.56
CA GLY A 126 18.49 -4.27 -9.77
C GLY A 126 18.62 -5.00 -8.45
N GLU A 127 17.49 -5.31 -7.81
CA GLU A 127 17.47 -6.09 -6.57
C GLU A 127 16.42 -7.20 -6.65
N MET A 128 16.79 -8.43 -6.31
CA MET A 128 15.84 -9.53 -6.23
C MET A 128 15.69 -9.97 -4.79
N CYS A 129 14.49 -9.83 -4.24
CA CYS A 129 14.16 -10.24 -2.89
C CYS A 129 13.30 -11.50 -2.94
N LEU A 130 13.80 -12.57 -2.34
CA LEU A 130 13.08 -13.84 -2.23
C LEU A 130 12.60 -14.03 -0.80
N ASN A 131 11.44 -14.66 -0.65
CA ASN A 131 10.97 -15.05 0.67
C ASN A 131 11.80 -16.23 1.22
N ASP A 132 12.15 -16.19 2.51
CA ASP A 132 12.87 -17.25 3.23
C ASP A 132 11.92 -18.12 4.08
N ASP A 133 10.61 -17.97 3.91
CA ASP A 133 9.63 -18.78 4.65
C ASP A 133 9.65 -20.23 4.16
N VAL A 134 10.37 -21.10 4.88
CA VAL A 134 10.31 -22.55 4.71
C VAL A 134 9.10 -23.09 5.48
N LEU A 135 8.03 -23.45 4.76
CA LEU A 135 6.92 -24.20 5.33
C LEU A 135 7.26 -25.69 5.30
N THR A 136 7.88 -26.19 6.37
CA THR A 136 8.08 -27.63 6.58
C THR A 136 7.53 -28.05 7.94
N GLN A 137 6.90 -29.23 7.98
CA GLN A 137 6.48 -29.90 9.22
C GLN A 137 7.47 -31.01 9.61
N ASP A 138 8.55 -31.18 8.84
CA ASP A 138 9.60 -32.14 9.14
C ASP A 138 10.52 -31.58 10.22
N GLU A 139 10.51 -32.21 11.39
CA GLU A 139 11.31 -31.81 12.54
C GLU A 139 12.83 -31.89 12.26
N GLY A 140 13.26 -32.76 11.34
CA GLY A 140 14.67 -32.89 10.96
C GLY A 140 15.16 -31.70 10.13
N GLU A 141 14.36 -31.26 9.16
CA GLU A 141 14.63 -30.06 8.37
C GLU A 141 14.58 -28.79 9.23
N LEU A 142 13.63 -28.70 10.18
CA LEU A 142 13.55 -27.58 11.13
C LEU A 142 14.80 -27.46 11.99
N GLU A 143 15.34 -28.58 12.48
CA GLU A 143 16.53 -28.58 13.33
C GLU A 143 17.80 -28.24 12.52
N ALA A 144 17.88 -28.67 11.26
CA ALA A 144 18.97 -28.29 10.36
C ALA A 144 18.98 -26.77 10.08
N VAL A 145 17.82 -26.16 9.85
CA VAL A 145 17.69 -24.70 9.66
C VAL A 145 18.08 -23.95 10.93
N ARG A 146 17.66 -24.41 12.11
CA ARG A 146 18.06 -23.84 13.40
C ARG A 146 19.56 -23.85 13.63
N MET A 147 20.21 -24.96 13.30
CA MET A 147 21.67 -25.11 13.40
C MET A 147 22.40 -24.09 12.54
N VAL A 148 21.94 -23.82 11.31
CA VAL A 148 22.57 -22.83 10.42
C VAL A 148 22.33 -21.40 10.92
N MET A 149 21.12 -21.08 11.38
CA MET A 149 20.78 -19.74 11.89
C MET A 149 21.38 -19.42 13.27
N GLY A 150 21.69 -20.44 14.08
CA GLY A 150 22.33 -20.28 15.38
C GLY A 150 23.83 -19.94 15.32
N VAL A 151 24.48 -20.12 14.17
CA VAL A 151 25.92 -19.89 13.97
C VAL A 151 26.23 -18.45 13.53
N SER A 152 25.22 -17.70 13.09
CA SER A 152 25.33 -16.28 12.72
C SER A 152 25.18 -15.34 13.92
N HIS A 153 26.32 -14.94 14.51
CA HIS A 153 26.58 -13.80 15.44
C HIS A 153 25.55 -13.45 16.55
N PRO A 154 25.99 -13.23 17.81
CA PRO A 154 25.13 -13.12 19.00
C PRO A 154 24.34 -11.80 19.15
N SER A 155 24.10 -11.06 18.07
CA SER A 155 23.44 -9.75 18.11
C SER A 155 21.96 -9.76 17.68
N ILE A 156 21.44 -10.88 17.17
CA ILE A 156 20.10 -10.92 16.57
C ILE A 156 19.13 -11.60 17.53
N ASN A 157 18.87 -10.93 18.65
CA ASN A 157 17.70 -11.17 19.49
C ASN A 157 16.68 -10.06 19.23
N ARG A 158 16.00 -10.13 18.09
CA ARG A 158 14.73 -9.45 17.81
C ARG A 158 14.05 -10.20 16.68
N PHE A 159 12.86 -10.72 16.95
CA PHE A 159 11.88 -11.16 15.94
C PHE A 159 11.93 -10.22 14.73
N GLY A 160 12.37 -10.73 13.58
CA GLY A 160 12.55 -9.97 12.36
C GLY A 160 12.62 -10.93 11.18
N TYR A 161 11.55 -10.95 10.39
CA TYR A 161 11.47 -11.56 9.07
C TYR A 161 12.66 -11.09 8.23
N LEU A 162 13.56 -12.02 7.87
CA LEU A 162 14.70 -11.73 7.01
C LEU A 162 14.30 -11.96 5.55
N LEU A 163 13.92 -10.88 4.87
CA LEU A 163 13.93 -10.83 3.41
C LEU A 163 15.39 -10.86 2.94
N GLY A 164 15.80 -11.94 2.28
CA GLY A 164 17.08 -12.00 1.58
C GLY A 164 16.97 -11.27 0.24
N CYS A 165 17.52 -10.06 0.16
CA CYS A 165 17.64 -9.32 -1.10
C CYS A 165 19.04 -9.49 -1.67
N PHE A 166 19.13 -10.01 -2.90
CA PHE A 166 20.36 -10.20 -3.64
C PHE A 166 20.51 -9.10 -4.70
N GLN A 167 21.68 -8.45 -4.73
CA GLN A 167 22.10 -7.55 -5.81
C GLN A 167 22.82 -8.37 -6.89
N PHE A 168 22.48 -8.15 -8.15
CA PHE A 168 23.06 -8.84 -9.32
C PHE A 168 23.74 -7.85 -10.27
#